data_AF-A0AAF0EQX0-F1
#
_entry.id   AF-A0AAF0EQX0-F1
#
_cell.length_a   1.000
_cell.length_b   1.000
_cell.length_c   1.000
_cell.angle_alpha   90.00
_cell.angle_beta   90.00
_cell.angle_gamma   90.00
#
_symmetry.space_group_name_H-M   'P 1'
#
loop_
_entity.id
_entity.type
_entity.pdbx_description
1 polymer ?
#
loop_
_entity_poly.entity_id
_entity_poly.type
_entity_poly.pdbx_seq_one_letter_code
_entity_poly.pdbx_strand_id
1 'polypeptide(L)'
;MPWLFKAEPNKRLVNGVDVSFSADRFAEVRESPWEGVRNYQARNLLRDEIKTGHDVLFYHSSTKVPGVAALATVIRDGYPDYTAWDKKHPYYDAKSDPENPRWYMVDVRFQKKLSRLVALPLLHYIASGLSYAERKDVPYLTDDHIEAIADMPLLRRSRLSVQPVSQTAYEAIVLLGEKGGFDKWPGKWNQDLSNETAPAAQPAAQKAESETQPSSATSAINNDMQGPKRKRTRHT
;
A
#
# COMPACT_ATOMS: atom_id res chain seq x y z
N MET A 1 11.21 11.93 -18.35
CA MET A 1 9.93 11.20 -18.50
C MET A 1 9.41 10.82 -17.11
N PRO A 2 8.17 11.19 -16.77
CA PRO A 2 7.57 10.83 -15.48
C PRO A 2 7.08 9.38 -15.38
N TRP A 3 6.90 8.91 -14.14
CA TRP A 3 6.46 7.55 -13.82
C TRP A 3 5.37 7.55 -12.75
N LEU A 4 4.64 6.45 -12.64
CA LEU A 4 3.71 6.19 -11.53
C LEU A 4 4.11 4.91 -10.81
N PHE A 5 4.31 5.01 -9.51
CA PHE A 5 4.70 3.90 -8.64
C PHE A 5 3.59 3.62 -7.62
N LYS A 6 3.12 2.37 -7.57
CA LYS A 6 2.05 1.95 -6.65
C LYS A 6 2.63 1.42 -5.34
N ALA A 7 2.12 1.92 -4.23
CA ALA A 7 2.35 1.40 -2.89
C ALA A 7 1.02 1.15 -2.19
N GLU A 8 1.01 0.31 -1.16
CA GLU A 8 -0.19 0.03 -0.38
C GLU A 8 -0.11 0.80 0.93
N PRO A 9 -1.01 1.77 1.21
CA PRO A 9 -0.88 2.61 2.40
C PRO A 9 -1.32 1.89 3.68
N ASN A 10 -2.19 0.88 3.56
CA ASN A 10 -2.81 0.19 4.68
C ASN A 10 -2.08 -1.11 4.98
N LYS A 11 -2.12 -1.52 6.26
CA LYS A 11 -1.53 -2.78 6.72
C LYS A 11 -2.01 -3.96 5.87
N ARG A 12 -1.04 -4.67 5.28
CA ARG A 12 -1.26 -5.94 4.62
C ARG A 12 -0.06 -6.84 4.89
N LEU A 13 -0.33 -8.08 5.29
CA LEU A 13 0.72 -9.04 5.55
C LEU A 13 1.05 -9.84 4.29
N VAL A 14 2.33 -9.91 3.95
CA VAL A 14 2.90 -10.84 2.97
C VAL A 14 3.91 -11.69 3.72
N ASN A 15 3.70 -13.00 3.74
CA ASN A 15 4.59 -13.94 4.45
C ASN A 15 4.86 -13.52 5.91
N GLY A 16 3.85 -12.97 6.58
CA GLY A 16 3.93 -12.52 7.98
C GLY A 16 4.55 -11.13 8.19
N VAL A 17 5.00 -10.46 7.13
CA VAL A 17 5.60 -9.11 7.18
C VAL A 17 4.61 -8.07 6.68
N ASP A 18 4.50 -6.95 7.40
CA ASP A 18 3.70 -5.79 6.99
C ASP A 18 4.41 -5.05 5.86
N VAL A 19 3.74 -4.93 4.72
CA VAL A 19 4.27 -4.25 3.51
C VAL A 19 3.65 -2.88 3.28
N SER A 20 2.98 -2.31 4.30
CA SER A 20 2.37 -0.99 4.18
C SER A 20 3.42 0.11 4.02
N PHE A 21 3.19 0.99 3.05
CA PHE A 21 4.02 2.15 2.76
C PHE A 21 3.13 3.30 2.30
N SER A 22 2.71 4.12 3.26
CA SER A 22 1.85 5.29 3.03
C SER A 22 2.67 6.53 2.62
N ALA A 23 1.97 7.58 2.20
CA ALA A 23 2.62 8.86 1.87
C ALA A 23 3.19 9.53 3.13
N ASP A 24 2.55 9.34 4.30
CA ASP A 24 3.09 9.74 5.60
C ASP A 24 4.40 9.03 5.89
N ARG A 25 4.41 7.69 5.76
CA ARG A 25 5.61 6.91 5.97
C ARG A 25 6.74 7.33 5.04
N PHE A 26 6.43 7.58 3.76
CA PHE A 26 7.44 8.04 2.81
C PHE A 26 7.99 9.44 3.17
N ALA A 27 7.13 10.35 3.62
CA ALA A 27 7.54 11.67 4.10
C ALA A 27 8.46 11.59 5.33
N GLU A 28 8.24 10.62 6.23
CA GLU A 28 9.10 10.38 7.39
C GLU A 28 10.48 9.86 6.99
N VAL A 29 10.54 8.83 6.14
CA VAL A 29 11.82 8.19 5.75
C VAL A 29 12.61 9.02 4.74
N ARG A 30 11.95 9.93 4.02
CA ARG A 30 12.48 10.82 2.97
C ARG A 30 13.02 10.14 1.73
N GLU A 31 13.72 9.03 1.89
CA GLU A 31 14.30 8.23 0.82
C GLU A 31 14.00 6.75 1.08
N SER A 32 13.74 5.99 0.03
CA SER A 32 13.51 4.55 0.13
C SER A 32 13.98 3.85 -1.13
N PRO A 33 14.60 2.66 -1.02
CA PRO A 33 14.64 1.74 -2.15
C PRO A 33 13.21 1.36 -2.52
N TRP A 34 12.93 1.28 -3.83
CA TRP A 34 11.66 0.86 -4.38
C TRP A 34 11.66 -0.64 -4.66
N GLU A 35 11.77 -1.39 -3.57
CA GLU A 35 12.01 -2.83 -3.56
C GLU A 35 10.72 -3.65 -3.75
N GLY A 36 10.85 -4.98 -3.83
CA GLY A 36 9.67 -5.87 -3.79
C GLY A 36 8.88 -5.98 -5.11
N VAL A 37 9.35 -5.38 -6.20
CA VAL A 37 8.71 -5.53 -7.51
C VAL A 37 8.98 -6.93 -8.06
N ARG A 38 7.90 -7.73 -8.22
CA ARG A 38 7.93 -9.12 -8.71
C ARG A 38 7.16 -9.35 -10.01
N ASN A 39 6.96 -8.29 -10.79
CA ASN A 39 6.38 -8.33 -12.13
C ASN A 39 7.48 -8.09 -13.17
N TYR A 40 7.63 -9.00 -14.15
CA TYR A 40 8.70 -8.93 -15.15
C TYR A 40 8.66 -7.64 -16.00
N GLN A 41 7.47 -7.17 -16.36
CA GLN A 41 7.33 -5.92 -17.12
C GLN A 41 7.75 -4.72 -16.28
N ALA A 42 7.23 -4.61 -15.05
CA ALA A 42 7.59 -3.52 -14.12
C ALA A 42 9.09 -3.52 -13.81
N ARG A 43 9.68 -4.71 -13.61
CA ARG A 43 11.13 -4.88 -13.43
C ARG A 43 11.91 -4.33 -14.63
N ASN A 44 11.52 -4.67 -15.86
CA ASN A 44 12.25 -4.19 -17.04
C ASN A 44 12.22 -2.65 -17.09
N LEU A 45 11.10 -2.02 -16.75
CA LEU A 45 11.01 -0.56 -16.66
C LEU A 45 11.99 0.01 -15.62
N LEU A 46 12.06 -0.58 -14.42
CA LEU A 46 12.99 -0.17 -13.36
C LEU A 46 14.46 -0.30 -13.78
N ARG A 47 14.80 -1.42 -14.43
CA ARG A 47 16.18 -1.73 -14.86
C ARG A 47 16.63 -0.87 -16.04
N ASP A 48 15.79 -0.78 -17.06
CA ASP A 48 16.22 -0.35 -18.39
C ASP A 48 15.90 1.14 -18.62
N GLU A 49 14.70 1.59 -18.22
CA GLU A 49 14.12 2.86 -18.66
C GLU A 49 14.14 3.97 -17.60
N ILE A 50 13.99 3.60 -16.32
CA ILE A 50 13.94 4.57 -15.23
C ILE A 50 15.36 5.06 -14.90
N LYS A 51 15.53 6.38 -14.83
CA LYS A 51 16.79 7.07 -14.57
C LYS A 51 16.64 8.10 -13.45
N THR A 52 17.76 8.40 -12.81
CA THR A 52 17.90 9.45 -11.82
C THR A 52 17.40 10.79 -12.37
N GLY A 53 16.67 11.53 -11.55
CA GLY A 53 16.03 12.79 -11.91
C GLY A 53 14.63 12.64 -12.53
N HIS A 54 14.16 11.42 -12.83
CA HIS A 54 12.79 11.22 -13.29
C HIS A 54 11.77 11.44 -12.16
N ASP A 55 10.69 12.15 -12.48
CA ASP A 55 9.58 12.39 -11.56
C ASP A 55 8.70 11.14 -11.39
N VAL A 56 8.12 11.02 -10.19
CA VAL A 56 7.27 9.90 -9.79
C VAL A 56 5.98 10.41 -9.15
N LEU A 57 4.85 9.97 -9.68
CA LEU A 57 3.55 9.99 -9.02
C LEU A 57 3.49 8.81 -8.04
N PHE A 58 3.45 9.11 -6.74
CA PHE A 58 3.31 8.10 -5.70
C PHE A 58 1.83 7.78 -5.48
N TYR A 59 1.44 6.57 -5.85
CA TYR A 59 0.05 6.13 -5.92
C TYR A 59 -0.30 5.15 -4.80
N HIS A 60 -1.33 5.47 -4.02
CA HIS A 60 -1.94 4.56 -3.06
C HIS A 60 -2.84 3.56 -3.77
N SER A 61 -2.50 2.29 -3.68
CA SER A 61 -3.21 1.14 -4.23
C SER A 61 -3.81 0.27 -3.11
N SER A 62 -4.72 -0.64 -3.46
CA SER A 62 -5.33 -1.59 -2.52
C SER A 62 -5.92 -0.94 -1.25
N THR A 63 -6.43 0.28 -1.36
CA THR A 63 -7.09 1.03 -0.29
C THR A 63 -8.52 1.39 -0.68
N LYS A 64 -9.31 1.88 0.28
CA LYS A 64 -10.71 2.26 0.11
C LYS A 64 -10.91 3.34 -0.96
N VAL A 65 -9.97 4.30 -1.02
CA VAL A 65 -9.92 5.35 -2.04
C VAL A 65 -8.52 5.36 -2.65
N PRO A 66 -8.28 4.60 -3.74
CA PRO A 66 -6.97 4.57 -4.36
C PRO A 66 -6.75 5.85 -5.19
N GLY A 67 -5.51 6.32 -5.28
CA GLY A 67 -5.21 7.60 -5.94
C GLY A 67 -3.76 8.05 -5.79
N VAL A 68 -3.40 9.11 -6.49
CA VAL A 68 -2.07 9.74 -6.35
C VAL A 68 -2.08 10.64 -5.11
N ALA A 69 -1.20 10.33 -4.17
CA ALA A 69 -1.16 10.97 -2.85
C ALA A 69 0.07 11.88 -2.66
N ALA A 70 1.16 11.63 -3.39
CA ALA A 70 2.40 12.37 -3.25
C ALA A 70 3.22 12.38 -4.55
N LEU A 71 4.24 13.22 -4.55
CA LEU A 71 5.27 13.32 -5.58
C LEU A 71 6.61 12.86 -5.01
N ALA A 72 7.40 12.24 -5.87
CA ALA A 72 8.75 11.79 -5.59
C ALA A 72 9.65 11.95 -6.82
N THR A 73 10.95 11.75 -6.64
CA THR A 73 11.93 11.75 -7.73
C THR A 73 12.85 10.55 -7.57
N VAL A 74 13.26 9.94 -8.68
CA VAL A 74 14.27 8.88 -8.68
C VAL A 74 15.63 9.49 -8.39
N ILE A 75 16.35 8.93 -7.42
CA ILE A 75 17.68 9.40 -7.00
C ILE A 75 18.79 8.38 -7.28
N ARG A 76 18.44 7.18 -7.73
CA ARG A 76 19.37 6.16 -8.21
C ARG A 76 18.73 5.32 -9.31
N ASP A 77 19.48 5.09 -10.38
CA ASP A 77 19.12 4.24 -11.51
C ASP A 77 18.90 2.78 -11.08
N GLY A 78 18.29 1.98 -11.96
CA GLY A 78 18.01 0.55 -11.73
C GLY A 78 19.22 -0.26 -11.29
N TYR A 79 19.09 -0.97 -10.17
CA TYR A 79 20.12 -1.87 -9.63
C TYR A 79 19.48 -3.14 -9.04
N PRO A 80 20.25 -4.23 -8.85
CA PRO A 80 19.73 -5.48 -8.32
C PRO A 80 18.97 -5.30 -7.00
N ASP A 81 17.76 -5.86 -6.93
CA ASP A 81 16.97 -5.88 -5.72
C ASP A 81 17.51 -6.95 -4.76
N TYR A 82 18.33 -6.52 -3.80
CA TYR A 82 18.95 -7.41 -2.82
C TYR A 82 17.93 -8.05 -1.86
N THR A 83 16.72 -7.50 -1.71
CA THR A 83 15.71 -8.07 -0.82
C THR A 83 15.16 -9.39 -1.35
N ALA A 84 15.33 -9.67 -2.64
CA ALA A 84 15.01 -10.95 -3.24
C ALA A 84 15.84 -12.11 -2.66
N TRP A 85 17.00 -11.84 -2.05
CA TRP A 85 17.88 -12.88 -1.48
C TRP A 85 17.74 -13.02 0.04
N ASP A 86 17.03 -12.12 0.70
CA ASP A 86 16.78 -12.20 2.14
C ASP A 86 15.56 -13.09 2.43
N LYS A 87 15.80 -14.25 3.06
CA LYS A 87 14.77 -15.23 3.43
C LYS A 87 13.69 -14.69 4.39
N LYS A 88 13.97 -13.60 5.10
CA LYS A 88 13.01 -12.95 6.00
C LYS A 88 12.16 -11.92 5.29
N HIS A 89 12.54 -11.53 4.08
CA HIS A 89 11.85 -10.52 3.32
C HIS A 89 10.52 -11.05 2.75
N PRO A 90 9.42 -10.28 2.80
CA PRO A 90 8.12 -10.69 2.24
C PRO A 90 8.20 -11.14 0.77
N TYR A 91 9.15 -10.58 0.03
CA TYR A 91 9.33 -10.83 -1.40
C TYR A 91 10.59 -11.63 -1.74
N TYR A 92 11.08 -12.46 -0.82
CA TYR A 92 12.15 -13.43 -1.07
C TYR A 92 11.87 -14.28 -2.32
N ASP A 93 12.86 -14.47 -3.17
CA ASP A 93 12.84 -15.36 -4.32
C ASP A 93 14.07 -16.28 -4.28
N ALA A 94 13.86 -17.52 -3.80
CA ALA A 94 14.89 -18.55 -3.70
C ALA A 94 15.60 -18.88 -5.02
N LYS A 95 15.03 -18.48 -6.16
CA LYS A 95 15.58 -18.75 -7.47
C LYS A 95 16.38 -17.57 -8.03
N SER A 96 16.32 -16.39 -7.41
CA SER A 96 17.12 -15.22 -7.81
C SER A 96 18.58 -15.41 -7.42
N ASP A 97 19.49 -15.24 -8.37
CA ASP A 97 20.93 -15.41 -8.21
C ASP A 97 21.61 -14.04 -8.08
N PRO A 98 22.47 -13.79 -7.07
CA PRO A 98 23.26 -12.56 -6.99
C PRO A 98 24.13 -12.26 -8.21
N GLU A 99 24.65 -13.29 -8.89
CA GLU A 99 25.48 -13.14 -10.08
C GLU A 99 24.63 -12.93 -11.35
N ASN A 100 23.35 -13.30 -11.31
CA ASN A 100 22.39 -13.06 -12.38
C ASN A 100 21.02 -12.63 -11.82
N PRO A 101 20.91 -11.39 -11.31
CA PRO A 101 19.74 -10.94 -10.57
C PRO A 101 18.45 -10.96 -11.39
N ARG A 102 17.40 -11.56 -10.83
CA ARG A 102 16.09 -11.59 -11.47
C ARG A 102 15.31 -10.30 -11.30
N TRP A 103 15.56 -9.56 -10.21
CA TRP A 103 14.76 -8.44 -9.75
C TRP A 103 15.64 -7.21 -9.60
N TYR A 104 15.04 -6.05 -9.87
CA TYR A 104 15.70 -4.76 -9.89
C TYR A 104 14.81 -3.75 -9.18
N MET A 105 15.44 -2.76 -8.56
CA MET A 105 14.82 -1.63 -7.89
C MET A 105 15.55 -0.34 -8.22
N VAL A 106 14.99 0.78 -7.79
CA VAL A 106 15.58 2.12 -7.87
C VAL A 106 15.51 2.74 -6.48
N ASP A 107 16.25 3.83 -6.23
CA ASP A 107 16.03 4.62 -5.02
C ASP A 107 15.19 5.85 -5.37
N VAL A 108 14.23 6.17 -4.52
CA VAL A 108 13.35 7.35 -4.68
C VAL A 108 13.42 8.26 -3.47
N ARG A 109 13.31 9.56 -3.72
CA ARG A 109 13.21 10.61 -2.71
C ARG A 109 11.82 11.23 -2.73
N PHE A 110 11.20 11.31 -1.57
CA PHE A 110 9.96 12.02 -1.33
C PHE A 110 10.15 13.52 -1.63
N GLN A 111 9.22 14.12 -2.39
CA GLN A 111 9.20 15.55 -2.64
C GLN A 111 8.17 16.24 -1.74
N LYS A 112 6.88 15.94 -1.97
CA LYS A 112 5.77 16.50 -1.21
C LYS A 112 4.52 15.65 -1.35
N LYS A 113 3.61 15.76 -0.39
CA LYS A 113 2.23 15.30 -0.58
C LYS A 113 1.48 16.25 -1.51
N LEU A 114 0.53 15.71 -2.26
CA LEU A 114 -0.45 16.56 -2.94
C LEU A 114 -1.44 17.11 -1.92
N SER A 115 -1.86 18.36 -2.12
CA SER A 115 -2.85 19.02 -1.27
C SER A 115 -4.20 18.30 -1.28
N ARG A 116 -4.51 17.59 -2.37
CA ARG A 116 -5.69 16.74 -2.55
C ARG A 116 -5.29 15.40 -3.15
N LEU A 117 -5.91 14.33 -2.67
CA LEU A 117 -5.77 13.01 -3.29
C LEU A 117 -6.40 13.02 -4.69
N VAL A 118 -5.62 12.70 -5.72
CA VAL A 118 -6.15 12.55 -7.07
C VAL A 118 -6.63 11.11 -7.23
N ALA A 119 -7.89 10.87 -6.86
CA ALA A 119 -8.48 9.54 -6.78
C ALA A 119 -8.59 8.86 -8.14
N LEU A 120 -8.40 7.54 -8.21
CA LEU A 120 -8.54 6.76 -9.43
C LEU A 120 -9.90 6.94 -10.11
N PRO A 121 -11.05 6.88 -9.39
CA PRO A 121 -12.29 7.06 -10.10
C PRO A 121 -12.45 8.50 -10.63
N LEU A 122 -11.73 9.51 -10.10
CA LEU A 122 -11.77 10.90 -10.62
C LEU A 122 -11.10 10.93 -11.98
N LEU A 123 -9.97 10.23 -12.10
CA LEU A 123 -9.28 10.05 -13.38
C LEU A 123 -10.17 9.31 -14.39
N HIS A 124 -10.92 8.29 -13.97
CA HIS A 124 -11.92 7.66 -14.85
C HIS A 124 -13.06 8.61 -15.26
N TYR A 125 -13.52 9.45 -14.35
CA TYR A 125 -14.57 10.43 -14.62
C TYR A 125 -14.11 11.45 -15.65
N ILE A 126 -12.94 12.06 -15.43
CA ILE A 126 -12.32 13.00 -16.38
C ILE A 126 -12.09 12.33 -17.74
N ALA A 127 -11.58 11.10 -17.76
CA ALA A 127 -11.35 10.35 -18.99
C ALA A 127 -12.62 10.01 -19.76
N SER A 128 -13.79 10.05 -19.11
CA SER A 128 -15.10 9.83 -19.75
C SER A 128 -15.66 11.11 -20.40
N GLY A 129 -14.98 12.24 -20.22
CA GLY A 129 -15.38 13.55 -20.72
C GLY A 129 -16.01 14.43 -19.62
N LEU A 130 -15.83 15.75 -19.76
CA LEU A 130 -16.35 16.75 -18.84
C LEU A 130 -17.43 17.60 -19.51
N SER A 131 -18.48 17.93 -18.76
CA SER A 131 -19.48 18.91 -19.18
C SER A 131 -18.92 20.33 -19.20
N TYR A 132 -19.65 21.26 -19.82
CA TYR A 132 -19.28 22.67 -19.83
C TYR A 132 -19.18 23.30 -18.42
N ALA A 133 -20.04 22.86 -17.48
CA ALA A 133 -19.99 23.34 -16.10
C ALA A 133 -18.72 22.83 -15.40
N GLU A 134 -18.41 21.55 -15.51
CA GLU A 134 -17.21 20.96 -14.90
C GLU A 134 -15.92 21.54 -15.49
N ARG A 135 -15.91 21.85 -16.79
CA ARG A 135 -14.78 22.57 -17.43
C ARG A 135 -14.54 23.94 -16.80
N LYS A 136 -15.55 24.60 -16.25
CA LYS A 136 -15.38 25.86 -15.49
C LYS A 136 -14.80 25.65 -14.10
N ASP A 137 -14.98 24.47 -13.51
CA ASP A 137 -14.42 24.14 -12.19
C ASP A 137 -12.93 23.78 -12.28
N VAL A 138 -12.49 23.22 -13.43
CA VAL A 138 -11.10 22.88 -13.71
C VAL A 138 -10.56 23.61 -14.96
N PRO A 139 -10.61 24.96 -15.02
CA PRO A 139 -10.27 25.72 -16.22
C PRO A 139 -8.77 25.65 -16.59
N TYR A 140 -7.96 25.07 -15.69
CA TYR A 140 -6.54 24.83 -15.87
C TYR A 140 -6.23 23.49 -16.58
N LEU A 141 -7.22 22.62 -16.82
CA LEU A 141 -7.06 21.43 -17.64
C LEU A 141 -7.41 21.72 -19.09
N THR A 142 -6.44 21.52 -19.98
CA THR A 142 -6.62 21.59 -21.44
C THR A 142 -7.24 20.30 -21.97
N ASP A 143 -7.59 20.28 -23.24
CA ASP A 143 -8.02 19.03 -23.91
C ASP A 143 -6.90 17.99 -23.93
N ASP A 144 -5.67 18.42 -24.22
CA ASP A 144 -4.48 17.56 -24.16
C ASP A 144 -4.28 16.94 -22.76
N HIS A 145 -4.57 17.68 -21.68
CA HIS A 145 -4.51 17.14 -20.33
C HIS A 145 -5.55 16.01 -20.13
N ILE A 146 -6.78 16.20 -20.61
CA ILE A 146 -7.85 15.21 -20.48
C ILE A 146 -7.54 13.96 -21.31
N GLU A 147 -7.10 14.14 -22.55
CA GLU A 147 -6.69 13.05 -23.44
C GLU A 147 -5.50 12.27 -22.84
N ALA A 148 -4.49 12.98 -22.35
CA ALA A 148 -3.33 12.35 -21.71
C ALA A 148 -3.71 11.54 -20.47
N ILE A 149 -4.68 12.01 -19.66
CA ILE A 149 -5.23 11.22 -18.53
C ILE A 149 -5.92 9.95 -19.06
N ALA A 150 -6.75 10.07 -20.09
CA ALA A 150 -7.50 8.94 -20.65
C ALA A 150 -6.59 7.83 -21.22
N ASP A 151 -5.39 8.19 -21.68
CA ASP A 151 -4.39 7.28 -22.22
C ASP A 151 -3.43 6.67 -21.19
N MET A 152 -3.52 7.08 -19.93
CA MET A 152 -2.65 6.53 -18.90
C MET A 152 -2.78 5.00 -18.78
N PRO A 153 -1.66 4.26 -18.68
CA PRO A 153 -1.67 2.83 -18.36
C PRO A 153 -2.42 2.52 -17.05
N LEU A 154 -2.54 3.49 -16.15
CA LEU A 154 -3.26 3.35 -14.88
C LEU A 154 -4.71 2.89 -15.06
N LEU A 155 -5.39 3.43 -16.07
CA LEU A 155 -6.82 3.17 -16.33
C LEU A 155 -7.06 1.85 -17.07
N ARG A 156 -6.03 1.28 -17.70
CA ARG A 156 -6.15 0.10 -18.59
C ARG A 156 -5.35 -1.11 -18.10
N ARG A 157 -4.30 -0.92 -17.30
CA ARG A 157 -3.35 -1.94 -16.83
C ARG A 157 -3.27 -1.97 -15.30
N SER A 158 -4.37 -2.36 -14.66
CA SER A 158 -4.51 -2.34 -13.20
C SER A 158 -3.41 -3.11 -12.45
N ARG A 159 -2.90 -4.21 -13.03
CA ARG A 159 -1.90 -5.11 -12.42
C ARG A 159 -0.44 -4.69 -12.60
N LEU A 160 -0.14 -3.62 -13.35
CA LEU A 160 1.22 -3.11 -13.51
C LEU A 160 1.50 -2.06 -12.42
N SER A 161 2.50 -2.31 -11.55
CA SER A 161 2.79 -1.46 -10.38
C SER A 161 3.72 -0.28 -10.66
N VAL A 162 4.51 -0.37 -11.72
CA VAL A 162 5.41 0.69 -12.20
C VAL A 162 5.00 1.00 -13.63
N GLN A 163 4.65 2.25 -13.91
CA GLN A 163 4.03 2.63 -15.18
C GLN A 163 4.66 3.91 -15.74
N PRO A 164 4.89 3.99 -17.07
CA PRO A 164 5.25 5.25 -17.69
C PRO A 164 4.06 6.22 -17.65
N VAL A 165 4.36 7.51 -17.52
CA VAL A 165 3.37 8.60 -17.55
C VAL A 165 3.87 9.66 -18.53
N SER A 166 3.01 10.14 -19.42
CA SER A 166 3.39 11.25 -20.30
C SER A 166 3.60 12.52 -19.48
N GLN A 167 4.43 13.44 -19.97
CA GLN A 167 4.64 14.72 -19.30
C GLN A 167 3.31 15.48 -19.08
N THR A 168 2.46 15.51 -20.09
CA THR A 168 1.13 16.11 -20.06
C THR A 168 0.21 15.48 -19.00
N ALA A 169 0.21 14.15 -18.86
CA ALA A 169 -0.59 13.48 -17.82
C ALA A 169 -0.05 13.76 -16.41
N TYR A 170 1.28 13.81 -16.26
CA TYR A 170 1.92 14.17 -14.99
C TYR A 170 1.51 15.59 -14.56
N GLU A 171 1.63 16.56 -15.46
CA GLU A 171 1.25 17.96 -15.22
C GLU A 171 -0.23 18.09 -14.86
N ALA A 172 -1.11 17.40 -15.59
CA ALA A 172 -2.54 17.38 -15.30
C ALA A 172 -2.84 16.87 -13.88
N ILE A 173 -2.19 15.77 -13.46
CA ILE A 173 -2.37 15.19 -12.12
C ILE A 173 -1.83 16.12 -11.04
N VAL A 174 -0.66 16.74 -11.25
CA VAL A 174 -0.12 17.73 -10.31
C VAL A 174 -1.08 18.91 -10.18
N LEU A 175 -1.57 19.45 -11.30
CA LEU A 175 -2.54 20.55 -11.29
C LEU A 175 -3.82 20.19 -10.53
N LEU A 176 -4.37 18.99 -10.76
CA LEU A 176 -5.54 18.48 -10.04
C LEU A 176 -5.28 18.41 -8.53
N GLY A 177 -4.16 17.82 -8.14
CA GLY A 177 -3.79 17.65 -6.73
C GLY A 177 -3.56 18.98 -5.99
N GLU A 178 -3.07 20.01 -6.69
CA GLU A 178 -2.81 21.33 -6.10
C GLU A 178 -4.01 22.27 -6.15
N LYS A 179 -4.72 22.34 -7.28
CA LYS A 179 -5.77 23.33 -7.52
C LYS A 179 -7.17 22.85 -7.14
N GLY A 180 -7.45 21.55 -7.18
CA GLY A 180 -8.78 21.03 -6.84
C GLY A 180 -9.89 21.51 -7.79
N GLY A 181 -11.11 21.70 -7.28
CA GLY A 181 -12.26 22.14 -8.08
C GLY A 181 -13.27 21.03 -8.37
N PHE A 182 -12.89 19.77 -8.19
CA PHE A 182 -13.76 18.60 -8.36
C PHE A 182 -14.45 18.16 -7.06
N ASP A 183 -14.34 18.93 -5.98
CA ASP A 183 -14.83 18.55 -4.64
C ASP A 183 -16.34 18.30 -4.58
N LYS A 184 -17.10 18.92 -5.50
CA LYS A 184 -18.57 18.82 -5.59
C LYS A 184 -19.05 17.90 -6.71
N TRP A 185 -18.13 17.32 -7.49
CA TRP A 185 -18.50 16.46 -8.62
C TRP A 185 -19.11 15.14 -8.15
N PRO A 186 -19.99 14.52 -8.95
CA PRO A 186 -20.56 13.23 -8.59
C PRO A 186 -19.48 12.15 -8.55
N GLY A 187 -19.24 11.59 -7.36
CA GLY A 187 -18.28 10.50 -7.18
C GLY A 187 -17.66 10.50 -5.79
N LYS A 188 -17.12 9.35 -5.39
CA LYS A 188 -16.52 9.17 -4.06
C LYS A 188 -15.04 9.58 -4.10
N TRP A 189 -14.78 10.87 -4.31
CA TRP A 189 -13.42 11.47 -4.35
C TRP A 189 -12.91 11.80 -2.95
N ASN A 190 -13.79 12.40 -2.16
CA ASN A 190 -13.52 12.92 -0.82
C ASN A 190 -14.25 12.03 0.18
N GLN A 191 -13.72 10.84 0.44
CA GLN A 191 -14.10 10.15 1.68
C GLN A 191 -13.27 10.80 2.77
N ASP A 192 -13.95 11.46 3.71
CA ASP A 192 -13.42 12.16 4.88
C ASP A 192 -12.06 11.58 5.34
N LEU A 193 -10.96 12.28 5.05
CA LEU A 193 -9.61 11.91 5.48
C LEU A 193 -9.41 12.10 7.01
N SER A 194 -10.46 12.55 7.71
CA SER A 194 -10.47 12.85 9.14
C SER A 194 -10.56 11.63 10.06
N ASN A 195 -10.72 10.40 9.52
CA ASN A 195 -10.91 9.19 10.34
C ASN A 195 -9.76 8.16 10.30
N GLU A 196 -8.60 8.47 9.73
CA GLU A 196 -7.45 7.53 9.68
C GLU A 196 -6.50 7.59 10.90
N THR A 197 -6.80 8.39 11.93
CA THR A 197 -6.11 8.33 13.23
C THR A 197 -6.98 7.70 14.31
N ALA A 198 -7.19 6.38 14.24
CA ALA A 198 -7.55 5.60 15.42
C ALA A 198 -7.04 4.16 15.25
N PRO A 199 -6.14 3.66 16.13
CA PRO A 199 -5.87 2.23 16.17
C PRO A 199 -7.15 1.51 16.60
N ALA A 200 -7.56 0.52 15.82
CA ALA A 200 -8.70 -0.34 16.14
C ALA A 200 -8.48 -1.01 17.51
N ALA A 201 -9.20 -0.54 18.52
CA ALA A 201 -9.30 -1.24 19.80
C ALA A 201 -10.01 -2.58 19.57
N GLN A 202 -9.35 -3.66 19.98
CA GLN A 202 -9.93 -5.00 19.97
C GLN A 202 -11.11 -5.06 20.95
N PRO A 203 -12.23 -5.74 20.63
CA PRO A 203 -13.29 -5.97 21.59
C PRO A 203 -12.80 -6.95 22.67
N ALA A 204 -12.83 -6.50 23.92
CA ALA A 204 -12.57 -7.32 25.09
C ALA A 204 -13.60 -8.45 25.17
N ALA A 205 -13.10 -9.68 25.23
CA ALA A 205 -13.90 -10.87 25.48
C ALA A 205 -14.45 -10.82 26.92
N GLN A 206 -15.77 -10.68 27.06
CA GLN A 206 -16.48 -10.97 28.30
C GLN A 206 -16.46 -12.49 28.51
N LYS A 207 -15.82 -12.95 29.59
CA LYS A 207 -16.07 -14.28 30.16
C LYS A 207 -17.00 -14.12 31.35
N ALA A 208 -18.05 -14.93 31.31
CA ALA A 208 -19.13 -15.02 32.26
C ALA A 208 -18.67 -15.44 33.67
N GLU A 209 -19.12 -14.71 34.68
CA GLU A 209 -19.32 -15.21 36.03
C GLU A 209 -20.82 -15.47 36.19
N SER A 210 -21.19 -16.73 36.34
CA SER A 210 -22.51 -17.13 36.84
C SER A 210 -22.34 -17.63 38.26
N GLU A 211 -22.78 -16.82 39.21
CA GLU A 211 -22.99 -17.20 40.61
C GLU A 211 -24.09 -18.27 40.71
N THR A 212 -23.80 -19.35 41.44
CA THR A 212 -24.80 -20.30 41.91
C THR A 212 -24.70 -20.38 43.43
N GLN A 213 -25.83 -20.16 44.12
CA GLN A 213 -25.99 -20.38 45.56
C GLN A 213 -27.31 -21.16 45.81
N PRO A 214 -27.52 -21.78 46.99
CA PRO A 214 -27.37 -23.24 47.14
C PRO A 214 -28.66 -23.96 47.56
N SER A 215 -28.67 -25.30 47.49
CA SER A 215 -29.70 -26.14 48.11
C SER A 215 -29.15 -27.53 48.51
N SER A 216 -29.01 -27.68 49.83
CA SER A 216 -29.34 -28.84 50.70
C SER A 216 -28.95 -30.30 50.34
N ALA A 217 -28.29 -30.91 51.34
CA ALA A 217 -28.58 -32.22 51.97
C ALA A 217 -27.78 -33.48 51.56
N THR A 218 -26.83 -33.81 52.45
CA THR A 218 -26.72 -35.07 53.24
C THR A 218 -25.89 -36.26 52.71
N SER A 219 -24.86 -36.58 53.53
CA SER A 219 -24.23 -37.90 53.81
C SER A 219 -23.42 -38.56 52.68
N ALA A 220 -22.30 -39.28 52.88
CA ALA A 220 -21.63 -39.86 54.03
C ALA A 220 -20.12 -40.05 53.67
N ILE A 221 -19.18 -39.80 54.59
CA ILE A 221 -18.31 -40.82 55.23
C ILE A 221 -17.30 -41.54 54.28
N ASN A 222 -16.02 -41.14 54.33
CA ASN A 222 -14.85 -41.91 54.82
C ASN A 222 -13.49 -41.47 54.23
N ASN A 223 -12.56 -41.19 55.16
CA ASN A 223 -11.10 -41.42 55.21
C ASN A 223 -10.51 -42.38 54.14
N ASP A 224 -9.24 -42.32 53.73
CA ASP A 224 -8.04 -42.04 54.51
C ASP A 224 -6.82 -41.77 53.60
N MET A 225 -5.82 -41.15 54.21
CA MET A 225 -4.46 -40.92 53.71
C MET A 225 -3.66 -42.23 53.51
N GLN A 226 -2.71 -42.23 52.58
CA GLN A 226 -1.26 -42.31 52.85
C GLN A 226 -0.45 -42.64 51.58
N GLY A 227 0.69 -41.97 51.42
CA GLY A 227 1.62 -42.14 50.31
C GLY A 227 2.59 -43.33 50.45
N PRO A 228 3.88 -43.16 50.10
CA PRO A 228 4.41 -43.67 48.83
C PRO A 228 5.51 -44.72 49.01
N LYS A 229 5.72 -45.63 48.04
CA LYS A 229 6.97 -46.41 47.94
C LYS A 229 7.46 -46.63 46.51
N ARG A 230 8.59 -45.96 46.26
CA ARG A 230 9.74 -46.22 45.37
C ARG A 230 9.95 -47.66 44.83
N LYS A 231 10.54 -47.67 43.61
CA LYS A 231 11.78 -48.34 43.13
C LYS A 231 11.65 -49.41 42.03
N ARG A 232 12.34 -49.08 40.92
CA ARG A 232 13.42 -49.84 40.22
C ARG A 232 13.06 -50.77 39.03
N THR A 233 13.68 -50.42 37.88
CA THR A 233 14.38 -51.25 36.85
C THR A 233 13.57 -52.34 36.12
N ARG A 234 13.79 -52.72 34.86
CA ARG A 234 14.85 -52.54 33.83
C ARG A 234 14.24 -52.96 32.47
N HIS A 235 14.99 -52.76 31.39
CA HIS A 235 14.90 -53.38 30.04
C HIS A 235 14.20 -54.74 30.01
N THR A 236 13.37 -55.03 29.01
CA THR A 236 13.63 -55.10 27.55
C THR A 236 12.35 -54.86 26.75
#